data_AF-A0A9N8E830-F1
#
_entry.id   AF-A0A9N8E830-F1
#
_cell.length_a   1.000
_cell.length_b   1.000
_cell.length_c   1.000
_cell.angle_alpha   90.00
_cell.angle_beta   90.00
_cell.angle_gamma   90.00
#
_symmetry.space_group_name_H-M   'P 1'
#
loop_
_entity.id
_entity.type
_entity.pdbx_description
1 polymer ?
#
loop_
_entity_poly.entity_id
_entity_poly.type
_entity_poly.pdbx_seq_one_letter_code
_entity_poly.pdbx_strand_id
1 'polypeptide(L)'
;MEKLYLQDSMLTGQIPSQIGQLTLMRRFKLQNNNFSCSIPLELEELASNHALEHVDLGGNNLISGVIPEGLCPVTDDFDGKFDCSATLCGCDCACT
;
A
#
# COMPACT_ATOMS: atom_id res chain seq x y z
N MET A 1 -5.31 -16.95 1.80
CA MET A 1 -6.29 -15.87 1.57
C MET A 1 -5.83 -15.13 0.33
N GLU A 2 -6.69 -14.95 -0.68
CA GLU A 2 -6.29 -14.30 -1.94
C GLU A 2 -6.61 -12.81 -2.00
N LYS A 3 -7.60 -12.35 -1.24
CA LYS A 3 -8.12 -10.98 -1.32
C LYS A 3 -8.41 -10.48 0.09
N LEU A 4 -7.88 -9.32 0.44
CA LEU A 4 -8.16 -8.62 1.68
C LEU A 4 -8.65 -7.21 1.35
N TYR A 5 -9.93 -6.97 1.62
CA TYR A 5 -10.64 -5.73 1.34
C TYR A 5 -11.15 -5.15 2.65
N LEU A 6 -10.61 -3.99 3.02
CA LEU A 6 -10.93 -3.28 4.26
C LEU A 6 -11.12 -1.78 4.00
N GLN A 7 -11.40 -1.39 2.76
CA GLN A 7 -11.64 0.01 2.40
C GLN A 7 -12.85 0.62 3.13
N ASP A 8 -12.87 1.95 3.24
CA ASP A 8 -13.98 2.74 3.77
C ASP A 8 -14.42 2.33 5.19
N SER A 9 -13.48 1.90 6.03
CA SER A 9 -13.76 1.27 7.33
C SER A 9 -13.29 2.09 8.53
N MET A 10 -12.81 3.32 8.32
CA MET A 10 -12.26 4.21 9.36
C MET A 10 -11.16 3.54 10.22
N LEU A 11 -10.45 2.56 9.66
CA LEU A 11 -9.39 1.86 10.35
C LEU A 11 -8.23 2.82 10.62
N THR A 12 -7.58 2.65 11.76
CA THR A 12 -6.47 3.50 12.23
C THR A 12 -5.26 2.64 12.59
N GLY A 13 -4.14 3.30 12.89
CA GLY A 13 -2.89 2.63 13.25
C GLY A 13 -1.96 2.50 12.05
N GLN A 14 -1.03 1.54 12.13
CA GLN A 14 -0.05 1.27 11.08
C GLN A 14 -0.46 0.02 10.30
N ILE A 15 0.01 -0.10 9.05
CA ILE A 15 -0.10 -1.35 8.31
C ILE A 15 0.90 -2.35 8.94
N PRO A 16 0.44 -3.49 9.50
CA PRO A 16 1.31 -4.40 10.22
C PRO A 16 2.26 -5.15 9.26
N SER A 17 3.53 -5.31 9.65
CA SER A 17 4.53 -6.06 8.86
C SER A 17 4.16 -7.53 8.65
N GLN A 18 3.34 -8.10 9.55
CA GLN A 18 2.80 -9.45 9.42
C GLN A 18 1.98 -9.67 8.14
N ILE A 19 1.59 -8.60 7.45
CA ILE A 19 0.96 -8.68 6.12
C ILE A 19 1.81 -9.51 5.15
N GLY A 20 3.15 -9.46 5.24
CA GLY A 20 4.06 -10.25 4.40
C GLY A 20 3.94 -11.77 4.54
N GLN A 21 3.30 -12.25 5.62
CA GLN A 21 3.04 -13.68 5.82
C GLN A 21 1.87 -14.19 4.97
N LEU A 22 1.06 -13.30 4.39
CA LEU A 22 -0.07 -13.65 3.54
C LEU A 22 0.41 -13.92 2.10
N THR A 23 1.30 -14.90 1.93
CA THR A 23 2.00 -15.23 0.67
C THR A 23 1.12 -15.64 -0.50
N LEU A 24 -0.18 -15.84 -0.28
CA LEU A 24 -1.17 -16.15 -1.31
C LEU A 24 -2.04 -14.95 -1.69
N MET A 25 -1.80 -13.77 -1.10
CA MET A 25 -2.61 -12.59 -1.29
C MET A 25 -2.32 -11.94 -2.64
N ARG A 26 -3.37 -11.84 -3.46
CA ARG A 26 -3.35 -11.24 -4.79
C ARG A 26 -3.89 -9.83 -4.83
N ARG A 27 -4.84 -9.51 -3.95
CA ARG A 27 -5.43 -8.17 -3.90
C ARG A 27 -5.52 -7.65 -2.48
N PHE A 28 -5.02 -6.44 -2.27
CA PHE A 28 -5.04 -5.78 -0.98
C PHE A 28 -5.57 -4.35 -1.14
N LYS A 29 -6.78 -4.11 -0.63
CA LYS A 29 -7.50 -2.83 -0.74
C LYS A 29 -7.72 -2.27 0.66
N LEU A 30 -7.03 -1.18 0.98
CA LEU A 30 -7.13 -0.44 2.25
C LEU A 30 -7.54 1.02 2.04
N GLN A 31 -8.00 1.40 0.85
CA GLN A 31 -8.25 2.79 0.55
C GLN A 31 -9.31 3.42 1.46
N ASN A 32 -9.27 4.75 1.60
CA ASN A 32 -10.21 5.53 2.39
C ASN A 32 -10.28 5.07 3.86
N ASN A 33 -9.12 4.86 4.46
CA ASN A 33 -8.96 4.64 5.90
C ASN A 33 -8.06 5.73 6.49
N ASN A 34 -7.74 5.59 7.77
CA ASN A 34 -6.86 6.50 8.52
C ASN A 34 -5.57 5.78 8.94
N PHE A 35 -5.02 4.90 8.09
CA PHE A 35 -3.71 4.30 8.33
C PHE A 35 -2.62 5.37 8.30
N SER A 36 -1.58 5.15 9.10
CA SER A 36 -0.52 6.11 9.38
C SER A 36 0.86 5.45 9.34
N CYS A 37 1.90 6.29 9.35
CA CYS A 37 3.32 5.89 9.25
C CYS A 37 3.66 5.27 7.89
N SER A 38 4.77 4.55 7.81
CA SER A 38 5.30 4.00 6.56
C SER A 38 4.61 2.75 6.10
N ILE A 39 4.60 2.54 4.78
CA ILE A 39 4.25 1.27 4.16
C ILE A 39 5.34 0.25 4.53
N PRO A 40 4.99 -0.91 5.11
CA PRO A 40 5.97 -1.93 5.50
C PRO A 40 6.66 -2.54 4.27
N LEU A 41 7.97 -2.76 4.36
CA LEU A 41 8.75 -3.43 3.31
C LEU A 41 8.28 -4.86 3.06
N GLU A 42 7.68 -5.50 4.06
CA GLU A 42 7.08 -6.84 3.93
C GLU A 42 5.93 -6.88 2.91
N LEU A 43 5.29 -5.73 2.61
CA LEU A 43 4.33 -5.65 1.52
C LEU A 43 5.02 -5.71 0.15
N GLU A 44 6.24 -5.19 0.04
CA GLU A 44 7.09 -5.29 -1.16
C GLU A 44 7.50 -6.75 -1.43
N GLU A 45 7.75 -7.54 -0.38
CA GLU A 45 8.05 -8.96 -0.51
C GLU A 45 6.90 -9.74 -1.17
N LEU A 46 5.64 -9.35 -0.90
CA LEU A 46 4.46 -9.91 -1.55
C LEU A 46 4.31 -9.50 -3.01
N ALA A 47 4.73 -8.30 -3.38
CA ALA A 47 4.78 -7.91 -4.78
C ALA A 47 5.91 -8.64 -5.53
N SER A 48 7.08 -8.75 -4.90
CA SER A 48 8.27 -9.39 -5.46
C SER A 48 8.09 -10.90 -5.68
N ASN A 49 7.31 -11.57 -4.84
CA ASN A 49 7.01 -13.00 -5.00
C ASN A 49 5.90 -13.29 -6.03
N HIS A 50 5.44 -12.26 -6.76
CA HIS A 50 4.38 -12.32 -7.78
C HIS A 50 3.01 -12.80 -7.27
N ALA A 51 2.82 -12.90 -5.94
CA ALA A 51 1.51 -13.17 -5.39
C ALA A 51 0.63 -11.93 -5.48
N LEU A 52 1.15 -10.75 -5.10
CA LEU A 52 0.38 -9.51 -5.07
C LEU A 52 0.29 -8.91 -6.48
N GLU A 53 -0.93 -8.79 -6.97
CA GLU A 53 -1.23 -8.23 -8.30
C GLU A 53 -1.78 -6.82 -8.20
N HIS A 54 -2.44 -6.52 -7.09
CA HIS A 54 -3.11 -5.25 -6.91
C HIS A 54 -3.05 -4.78 -5.46
N VAL A 55 -2.56 -3.57 -5.26
CA VAL A 55 -2.57 -2.83 -4.01
C VAL A 55 -3.22 -1.46 -4.19
N ASP A 56 -4.06 -1.09 -3.23
CA ASP A 56 -4.68 0.23 -3.17
C ASP A 56 -4.64 0.74 -1.73
N LEU A 57 -3.83 1.78 -1.51
CA LEU A 57 -3.67 2.47 -0.24
C LEU A 57 -4.16 3.93 -0.30
N GLY A 58 -4.83 4.33 -1.39
CA GLY A 58 -5.31 5.70 -1.58
C GLY A 58 -6.26 6.16 -0.47
N GLY A 59 -6.43 7.45 -0.28
CA GLY A 59 -7.23 8.05 0.79
C GLY A 59 -6.66 7.90 2.20
N ASN A 60 -5.49 7.27 2.40
CA ASN A 60 -4.83 7.17 3.71
C ASN A 60 -3.85 8.33 3.94
N ASN A 61 -4.39 9.52 4.17
CA ASN A 61 -3.64 10.79 4.25
C ASN A 61 -2.58 10.89 5.36
N LEU A 62 -2.50 9.92 6.28
CA LEU A 62 -1.51 9.89 7.36
C LEU A 62 -0.32 8.96 7.06
N ILE A 63 -0.34 8.24 5.92
CA ILE A 63 0.80 7.45 5.45
C ILE A 63 1.91 8.41 5.01
N SER A 64 3.14 8.09 5.39
CA SER A 64 4.33 8.91 5.14
C SER A 64 5.56 8.05 4.94
N GLY A 65 6.68 8.65 4.53
CA GLY A 65 7.92 7.98 4.19
C GLY A 65 8.06 7.74 2.68
N VAL A 66 8.77 6.66 2.34
CA VAL A 66 9.05 6.30 0.95
C VAL A 66 8.18 5.11 0.56
N ILE A 67 7.55 5.19 -0.60
CA ILE A 67 6.83 4.07 -1.21
C ILE A 67 7.87 3.04 -1.68
N PRO A 68 7.80 1.78 -1.20
CA PRO A 68 8.72 0.73 -1.65
C PRO A 68 8.63 0.51 -3.17
N GLU A 69 9.78 0.47 -3.86
CA GLU A 69 9.80 0.42 -5.34
C GLU A 69 9.12 -0.81 -5.93
N GLY A 70 9.22 -1.97 -5.26
CA GLY A 70 8.52 -3.18 -5.69
C GLY A 70 6.99 -3.07 -5.65
N LEU A 71 6.41 -2.05 -5.00
CA LEU A 71 4.97 -1.78 -5.04
C LEU A 71 4.52 -0.92 -6.22
N CYS A 72 5.44 -0.19 -6.87
CA CYS A 72 5.11 0.67 -8.00
C CYS A 72 4.41 -0.04 -9.18
N PRO A 73 4.76 -1.29 -9.57
CA PRO A 73 4.11 -1.97 -10.68
C PRO A 73 2.77 -2.63 -10.34
N VAL A 74 2.38 -2.73 -9.07
CA VAL A 74 1.20 -3.50 -8.61
C VAL A 74 0.05 -2.60 -8.15
N THR A 75 -0.01 -1.35 -8.61
CA THR A 75 -1.12 -0.42 -8.31
C THR A 75 -2.15 -0.42 -9.45
N ASP A 76 -3.44 -0.18 -9.16
CA ASP A 76 -4.46 -0.07 -10.24
C ASP A 76 -4.28 1.26 -11.00
N ASP A 77 -4.25 1.20 -12.34
CA ASP A 77 -4.08 2.34 -13.25
C ASP A 77 -5.21 3.38 -13.20
N PHE A 78 -6.34 3.07 -12.55
CA PHE A 78 -7.58 3.85 -12.68
C PHE A 78 -7.79 4.95 -11.63
N ASP A 79 -7.15 4.88 -10.46
CA ASP A 79 -7.37 5.83 -9.35
C ASP A 79 -6.12 6.64 -8.95
N GLY A 80 -5.07 6.59 -9.77
CA GLY A 80 -3.82 7.28 -9.48
C GLY A 80 -2.96 6.48 -8.50
N LYS A 81 -1.67 6.36 -8.83
CA LYS A 81 -0.65 5.86 -7.92
C LYS A 81 -0.71 6.65 -6.61
N PHE A 82 -0.55 5.93 -5.48
CA PHE A 82 -0.34 6.41 -4.11
C PHE A 82 -0.49 7.93 -3.90
N ASP A 83 -1.36 8.36 -2.99
CA ASP A 83 -1.60 9.78 -2.68
C ASP A 83 -0.31 10.55 -2.30
N CYS A 84 0.36 11.10 -3.31
CA CYS A 84 1.61 11.83 -3.13
C CYS A 84 1.37 13.01 -2.17
N SER A 85 2.26 13.17 -1.21
CA SER A 85 2.19 14.27 -0.25
C SER A 85 3.57 14.80 0.05
N ALA A 86 3.65 15.93 0.76
CA ALA A 86 4.92 16.45 1.26
C ALA A 86 5.68 15.46 2.17
N THR A 87 4.98 14.44 2.68
CA THR A 87 5.54 13.42 3.56
C THR A 87 5.54 12.02 2.95
N LEU A 88 5.01 11.81 1.74
CA LEU A 88 4.97 10.51 1.06
C LEU A 88 5.50 10.66 -0.37
N CYS A 89 6.63 10.02 -0.66
CA CYS A 89 7.30 10.10 -1.96
C CYS A 89 7.76 8.72 -2.48
N GLY A 90 8.26 8.63 -3.71
CA GLY A 90 8.62 7.36 -4.37
C GLY A 90 7.65 6.98 -5.49
N CYS A 91 7.93 5.92 -6.25
CA CYS A 91 7.23 5.62 -7.50
C CYS A 91 7.15 6.84 -8.44
N ASP A 92 5.97 7.46 -8.55
CA ASP A 92 5.72 8.65 -9.39
C ASP A 92 5.61 9.94 -8.55
N CYS A 93 5.83 9.85 -7.24
CA CYS A 93 5.85 10.96 -6.31
C CYS A 93 7.28 11.50 -6.16
N ALA A 94 7.45 12.81 -6.36
CA ALA A 94 8.74 13.47 -6.15
C ALA A 94 9.14 13.46 -4.66
N CYS A 95 10.38 13.04 -4.38
CA CYS A 95 10.99 13.22 -3.05
C CYS A 95 11.66 14.59 -3.00
N THR A 96 11.32 15.40 -1.98
CA THR A 96 11.90 16.73 -1.71
C THR A 96 13.05 16.66 -0.71
#